data_AF-A0A950JGQ7-F1
#
_entry.id   AF-A0A950JGQ7-F1
#
_cell.length_a   1.000
_cell.length_b   1.000
_cell.length_c   1.000
_cell.angle_alpha   90.00
_cell.angle_beta   90.00
_cell.angle_gamma   90.00
#
_symmetry.space_group_name_H-M   'P 1'
#
loop_
_entity.id
_entity.type
_entity.pdbx_description
1 polymer ?
#
loop_
_entity_poly.entity_id
_entity_poly.type
_entity_poly.pdbx_seq_one_letter_code
_entity_poly.pdbx_strand_id
1 'polypeptide(L)'
;NEQGLRFVPSIPSSQSAGVMSMQIFCFDFTMASLCQNRGMGPGFLVHDSHLYEPVDGRQFARALRIGAEYATEIGIQYIVTLNSDELVRAETEGDENFRHFVLEPVLSDAPEGGLFGIRFD
;
A
#
# COMPACT_ATOMS: atom_id res chain seq x y z
N ASN A 1 21.87 -15.72 8.81
CA ASN A 1 20.85 -14.77 9.29
C ASN A 1 19.61 -14.91 8.44
N GLU A 2 18.48 -15.00 9.12
CA GLU A 2 17.21 -15.61 8.73
C GLU A 2 16.62 -14.99 7.45
N GLN A 3 16.50 -15.82 6.41
CA GLN A 3 15.63 -15.48 5.28
C GLN A 3 14.20 -15.77 5.73
N GLY A 4 13.42 -14.69 5.93
CA GLY A 4 12.00 -14.79 6.27
C GLY A 4 11.21 -15.62 5.26
N LEU A 5 10.03 -16.09 5.67
CA LEU A 5 9.18 -16.90 4.82
C LEU A 5 8.75 -16.11 3.58
N ARG A 6 9.23 -16.53 2.40
CA ARG A 6 8.85 -15.94 1.12
C ARG A 6 7.74 -16.79 0.51
N PHE A 7 6.50 -16.32 0.60
CA PHE A 7 5.40 -16.87 -0.19
C PHE A 7 5.47 -16.27 -1.59
N VAL A 8 5.78 -17.09 -2.57
CA VAL A 8 5.67 -16.72 -3.99
C VAL A 8 4.44 -17.43 -4.54
N PRO A 9 3.32 -16.73 -4.79
CA PRO A 9 2.18 -17.33 -5.46
C PRO A 9 2.64 -17.87 -6.83
N SER A 10 2.62 -19.19 -7.03
CA SER A 10 2.97 -19.76 -8.32
C SER A 10 1.75 -19.74 -9.23
N ILE A 11 1.69 -18.80 -10.17
CA ILE A 11 0.66 -18.73 -11.21
C ILE A 11 1.35 -18.86 -12.57
N PRO A 12 0.91 -19.77 -13.47
CA PRO A 12 1.61 -20.02 -14.72
C PRO A 12 1.47 -18.85 -15.71
N SER A 13 2.57 -18.53 -16.41
CA SER A 13 2.71 -17.73 -17.64
C SER A 13 2.65 -16.19 -17.57
N SER A 14 3.75 -15.55 -18.01
CA SER A 14 3.86 -14.19 -18.59
C SER A 14 3.07 -13.02 -17.97
N GLN A 15 3.02 -12.91 -16.64
CA GLN A 15 2.43 -11.72 -16.01
C GLN A 15 3.53 -10.71 -15.67
N SER A 16 3.32 -9.44 -16.03
CA SER A 16 4.25 -8.37 -15.67
C SER A 16 4.28 -8.21 -14.15
N ALA A 17 5.39 -7.69 -13.62
CA ALA A 17 5.52 -7.44 -12.18
C ALA A 17 4.35 -6.62 -11.61
N GLY A 18 3.84 -5.64 -12.36
CA GLY A 18 2.67 -4.85 -11.97
C GLY A 18 1.37 -5.66 -11.84
N VAL A 19 1.15 -6.67 -12.69
CA VAL A 19 -0.04 -7.55 -12.56
C VAL A 19 0.07 -8.41 -11.30
N MET A 20 1.26 -8.94 -11.01
CA MET A 20 1.50 -9.70 -9.77
C MET A 20 1.25 -8.82 -8.54
N SER A 21 1.75 -7.59 -8.53
CA SER A 21 1.47 -6.62 -7.47
C SER A 21 -0.04 -6.39 -7.27
N MET A 22 -0.80 -6.21 -8.35
CA MET A 22 -2.25 -6.02 -8.25
C MET A 22 -3.00 -7.28 -7.80
N GLN A 23 -2.45 -8.47 -8.04
CA GLN A 23 -2.99 -9.71 -7.47
C GLN A 23 -2.76 -9.79 -5.96
N ILE A 24 -1.57 -9.42 -5.48
CA ILE A 24 -1.25 -9.34 -4.06
C ILE A 24 -2.20 -8.34 -3.39
N PHE A 25 -2.33 -7.13 -3.95
CA PHE A 25 -3.28 -6.11 -3.48
C PHE A 25 -4.71 -6.65 -3.32
N CYS A 26 -5.24 -7.30 -4.35
CA CYS A 26 -6.59 -7.87 -4.30
C CYS A 26 -6.72 -9.02 -3.29
N PHE A 27 -5.69 -9.87 -3.20
CA PHE A 27 -5.64 -10.98 -2.26
C PHE A 27 -5.66 -10.48 -0.82
N ASP A 28 -4.83 -9.49 -0.49
CA ASP A 28 -4.71 -8.92 0.85
C ASP A 28 -6.01 -8.25 1.29
N PHE A 29 -6.66 -7.48 0.41
CA PHE A 29 -7.99 -6.92 0.71
C PHE A 29 -9.08 -7.99 0.88
N THR A 30 -9.02 -9.06 0.10
CA THR A 30 -9.94 -10.20 0.26
C THR A 30 -9.76 -10.84 1.63
N MET A 31 -8.50 -11.07 2.04
CA MET A 31 -8.19 -11.62 3.36
C MET A 31 -8.61 -10.68 4.49
N ALA A 32 -8.36 -9.37 4.36
CA ALA A 32 -8.77 -8.37 5.34
C ALA A 32 -10.29 -8.35 5.51
N SER A 33 -11.04 -8.38 4.39
CA SER A 33 -12.50 -8.46 4.39
C SER A 33 -13.02 -9.73 5.08
N LEU A 34 -12.43 -10.90 4.81
CA LEU A 34 -12.80 -12.15 5.46
C LEU A 34 -12.50 -12.14 6.97
N CYS A 35 -11.36 -11.60 7.38
CA CYS A 35 -11.00 -11.45 8.79
C CYS A 35 -11.97 -10.51 9.51
N GLN A 36 -12.22 -9.34 8.92
CA GLN A 36 -13.14 -8.33 9.47
C GLN A 36 -14.56 -8.88 9.64
N ASN A 37 -15.09 -9.60 8.64
CA ASN A 37 -16.40 -10.24 8.71
C ASN A 37 -16.50 -11.33 9.79
N ARG A 38 -15.37 -11.90 10.21
CA ARG A 38 -15.31 -12.89 11.30
C ARG A 38 -15.00 -12.25 12.67
N GLY A 39 -14.88 -10.92 12.74
CA GLY A 39 -14.44 -10.23 13.95
C GLY A 39 -13.00 -10.60 14.34
N MET A 40 -12.15 -10.92 13.37
CA MET A 40 -10.76 -11.31 13.53
C MET A 40 -9.83 -10.25 12.93
N GLY A 41 -8.56 -10.30 13.35
CA GLY A 41 -7.51 -9.46 12.79
C GLY A 41 -7.48 -8.05 13.39
N PRO A 42 -6.60 -7.18 12.86
CA PRO A 42 -6.24 -5.94 13.53
C PRO A 42 -7.14 -4.74 13.18
N GLY A 43 -8.10 -4.88 12.25
CA GLY A 43 -8.93 -3.77 11.78
C GLY A 43 -8.20 -2.79 10.85
N PHE A 44 -7.01 -3.15 10.35
CA PHE A 44 -6.27 -2.37 9.37
C PHE A 44 -5.46 -3.25 8.40
N LEU A 45 -5.09 -2.67 7.26
CA LEU A 45 -4.17 -3.24 6.26
C LEU A 45 -3.06 -2.23 5.95
N VAL A 46 -1.82 -2.70 5.85
CA VAL A 46 -0.64 -1.86 5.57
C VAL A 46 0.12 -2.38 4.35
N HIS A 47 0.42 -1.50 3.40
CA HIS A 47 1.31 -1.78 2.29
C HIS A 47 2.45 -0.76 2.21
N ASP A 48 3.61 -1.19 1.71
CA ASP A 48 4.73 -0.30 1.40
C ASP A 48 4.77 0.07 -0.09
N SER A 49 5.75 0.91 -0.44
CA SER A 49 5.97 1.41 -1.80
C SER A 49 6.23 0.30 -2.81
N HIS A 50 6.91 -0.77 -2.41
CA HIS A 50 7.30 -1.86 -3.31
C HIS A 50 6.11 -2.54 -3.99
N LEU A 51 4.94 -2.56 -3.35
CA LEU A 51 3.72 -3.06 -3.97
C LEU A 51 3.39 -2.28 -5.26
N TYR A 52 3.72 -1.01 -5.33
CA TYR A 52 3.30 -0.08 -6.39
C TYR A 52 4.40 0.27 -7.38
N GLU A 53 5.67 0.08 -7.04
CA GLU A 53 6.82 0.35 -7.92
C GLU A 53 6.63 -0.17 -9.36
N PRO A 54 6.24 -1.44 -9.60
CA PRO A 54 6.13 -1.98 -10.96
C PRO A 54 4.81 -1.67 -11.67
N VAL A 55 3.91 -0.91 -11.04
CA VAL A 55 2.56 -0.61 -11.52
C VAL A 55 2.57 0.72 -12.26
N ASP A 56 1.96 0.75 -13.45
CA ASP A 56 1.73 1.98 -14.22
C ASP A 56 0.96 3.02 -13.38
N GLY A 57 1.32 4.30 -13.46
CA GLY A 57 0.81 5.32 -12.54
C GLY A 57 -0.71 5.48 -12.58
N ARG A 58 -1.36 5.23 -13.72
CA ARG A 58 -2.83 5.21 -13.81
C ARG A 58 -3.45 4.06 -13.04
N GLN A 59 -2.85 2.88 -13.13
CA GLN A 59 -3.32 1.71 -12.38
C GLN A 59 -3.03 1.86 -10.88
N PHE A 60 -1.89 2.45 -10.53
CA PHE A 60 -1.53 2.79 -9.17
C PHE A 60 -2.54 3.77 -8.55
N ALA A 61 -2.84 4.90 -9.19
CA ALA A 61 -3.83 5.86 -8.71
C ALA A 61 -5.21 5.21 -8.51
N ARG A 62 -5.63 4.37 -9.46
CA ARG A 62 -6.86 3.59 -9.34
C ARG A 62 -6.83 2.62 -8.16
N ALA A 63 -5.70 1.96 -7.90
CA ALA A 63 -5.56 1.05 -6.77
C ALA A 63 -5.63 1.79 -5.42
N LEU A 64 -5.04 2.99 -5.31
CA LEU A 64 -5.17 3.83 -4.12
C LEU A 64 -6.62 4.23 -3.87
N ARG A 65 -7.32 4.70 -4.91
CA ARG A 65 -8.75 5.08 -4.81
C ARG A 65 -9.61 3.89 -4.39
N ILE A 66 -9.47 2.75 -5.07
CA ILE A 66 -10.21 1.52 -4.73
C ILE A 66 -9.89 1.06 -3.31
N GLY A 67 -8.63 1.12 -2.90
CA GLY A 67 -8.22 0.76 -1.55
C GLY A 67 -8.88 1.64 -0.49
N ALA A 68 -8.93 2.95 -0.70
CA ALA A 68 -9.59 3.89 0.22
C ALA A 68 -11.11 3.68 0.30
N GLU A 69 -11.77 3.53 -0.85
CA GLU A 69 -13.21 3.25 -0.95
C GLU A 69 -13.56 1.93 -0.26
N TYR A 70 -12.85 0.86 -0.61
CA TYR A 70 -13.16 -0.48 -0.11
C TYR A 70 -12.83 -0.65 1.37
N ALA A 71 -11.74 -0.04 1.86
CA ALA A 71 -11.42 -0.04 3.29
C ALA A 71 -12.52 0.64 4.11
N THR A 72 -13.06 1.76 3.60
CA THR A 72 -14.20 2.45 4.21
C THR A 72 -15.44 1.55 4.22
N GLU A 73 -15.72 0.87 3.11
CA GLU A 73 -16.88 -0.03 2.96
C GLU A 73 -16.84 -1.19 3.97
N ILE A 74 -15.70 -1.87 4.10
CA ILE A 74 -15.56 -3.02 5.00
C ILE A 74 -15.26 -2.62 6.45
N GLY A 75 -15.03 -1.33 6.72
CA GLY A 75 -14.82 -0.80 8.06
C GLY A 75 -13.43 -1.12 8.64
N ILE A 76 -12.38 -1.03 7.82
CA ILE A 76 -10.98 -1.13 8.25
C ILE A 76 -10.21 0.14 7.90
N GLN A 77 -9.05 0.36 8.51
CA GLN A 77 -8.10 1.36 8.03
C GLN A 77 -7.19 0.79 6.95
N TYR A 78 -6.96 1.55 5.88
CA TYR A 78 -5.95 1.24 4.88
C TYR A 78 -4.81 2.26 4.95
N ILE A 79 -3.60 1.76 5.21
CA ILE A 79 -2.41 2.57 5.42
C ILE A 79 -1.40 2.20 4.33
N VAL A 80 -0.85 3.20 3.65
CA VAL A 80 0.18 2.98 2.64
C VAL A 80 1.35 3.90 2.92
N THR A 81 2.56 3.35 2.96
CA THR A 81 3.79 4.14 3.00
C THR A 81 4.32 4.27 1.58
N LEU A 82 4.42 5.50 1.08
CA LEU A 82 4.88 5.78 -0.28
C LEU A 82 6.06 6.75 -0.25
N ASN A 83 6.98 6.58 -1.19
CA ASN A 83 7.94 7.64 -1.47
C ASN A 83 7.21 8.82 -2.11
N SER A 84 7.70 10.04 -1.88
CA SER A 84 7.01 11.25 -2.36
C SER A 84 6.94 11.32 -3.89
N ASP A 85 7.95 10.83 -4.60
CA ASP A 85 7.99 10.77 -6.06
C ASP A 85 7.00 9.75 -6.63
N GLU A 86 6.79 8.63 -5.96
CA GLU A 86 5.78 7.64 -6.35
C GLU A 86 4.36 8.19 -6.22
N LEU A 87 4.07 8.93 -5.15
CA LEU A 87 2.79 9.58 -4.98
C LEU A 87 2.55 10.60 -6.11
N VAL A 88 3.55 11.42 -6.43
CA VAL A 88 3.48 12.38 -7.55
C VAL A 88 3.25 11.67 -8.88
N ARG A 89 3.88 10.51 -9.11
CA ARG A 89 3.67 9.69 -10.31
C ARG A 89 2.20 9.25 -10.42
N ALA A 90 1.62 8.75 -9.32
CA ALA A 90 0.22 8.34 -9.30
C ALA A 90 -0.72 9.52 -9.59
N GLU A 91 -0.52 10.65 -8.93
CA GLU A 91 -1.34 11.85 -9.12
C GLU A 91 -1.26 12.39 -10.55
N THR A 92 -0.04 12.47 -11.10
CA THR A 92 0.20 13.05 -12.43
C THR A 92 -0.30 12.15 -13.55
N GLU A 93 -0.02 10.84 -13.49
CA GLU A 93 -0.42 9.93 -14.56
C GLU A 93 -1.90 9.54 -14.46
N GLY A 94 -2.44 9.48 -13.25
CA GLY A 94 -3.82 9.13 -12.93
C GLY A 94 -4.81 10.29 -12.97
N ASP A 95 -4.34 11.54 -12.96
CA ASP A 95 -5.17 12.75 -12.85
C ASP A 95 -6.07 12.75 -11.59
N GLU A 96 -5.46 12.40 -10.45
CA GLU A 96 -6.12 12.25 -9.14
C GLU A 96 -5.34 13.05 -8.09
N ASN A 97 -6.00 13.45 -7.00
CA ASN A 97 -5.37 14.17 -5.89
C ASN A 97 -5.56 13.41 -4.58
N PHE A 98 -4.45 13.01 -3.95
CA PHE A 98 -4.46 12.24 -2.71
C PHE A 98 -4.05 13.05 -1.49
N ARG A 99 -3.87 14.37 -1.61
CA ARG A 99 -3.37 15.25 -0.54
C ARG A 99 -4.18 15.13 0.76
N HIS A 100 -5.48 14.91 0.66
CA HIS A 100 -6.36 14.75 1.83
C HIS A 100 -6.12 13.46 2.63
N PHE A 101 -5.43 12.48 2.05
CA PHE A 101 -5.04 11.23 2.71
C PHE A 101 -3.62 11.27 3.29
N VAL A 102 -2.82 12.25 2.91
CA VAL A 102 -1.43 12.38 3.37
C VAL A 102 -1.42 12.83 4.83
N LEU A 103 -0.74 12.06 5.69
CA LEU A 103 -0.56 12.42 7.09
C LEU A 103 0.54 13.48 7.22
N GLU A 104 0.31 14.48 8.07
CA GLU A 104 1.27 15.57 8.38
C GLU A 104 2.67 15.09 8.84
N PRO A 105 2.84 14.01 9.64
CA PRO A 105 4.18 13.48 9.88
C PRO A 105 4.76 12.91 8.58
N VAL A 106 5.57 13.72 7.91
CA VAL A 106 6.37 13.31 6.75
C VAL A 106 7.65 12.67 7.25
N LEU A 107 7.82 11.38 6.96
CA LEU A 107 9.05 10.67 7.24
C LEU A 107 10.14 11.14 6.27
N SER A 108 11.24 11.64 6.82
CA SER A 108 12.40 12.06 6.03
C SER A 108 13.70 11.69 6.71
N ASP A 109 14.78 11.69 5.95
CA ASP A 109 16.12 11.41 6.46
C ASP A 109 16.71 12.56 7.31
N ALA A 110 15.97 13.65 7.48
CA ALA A 110 16.33 14.75 8.37
C ALA A 110 16.43 14.25 9.83
N PRO A 111 17.28 14.85 10.68
CA PRO A 111 17.45 14.45 12.08
C PRO A 111 16.13 14.37 12.86
N GLU A 112 15.20 15.29 12.57
CA GLU A 112 13.86 15.41 13.14
C GLU A 112 12.77 14.67 12.35
N GLY A 113 13.12 14.06 11.21
CA GLY A 113 12.19 13.47 10.24
C GLY A 113 11.78 12.03 10.54
N GLY A 114 12.21 11.45 11.66
CA GLY A 114 11.84 10.09 12.05
C GLY A 114 10.39 9.99 12.57
N LEU A 115 9.81 8.79 12.53
CA LEU A 115 8.43 8.52 12.99
C LEU A 115 8.16 8.97 14.44
N PHE A 116 9.20 8.98 15.27
CA PHE A 116 9.12 9.38 16.68
C PHE A 116 9.63 10.81 16.94
N GLY A 117 10.04 11.54 15.91
CA GLY A 117 10.70 12.85 16.04
C GLY A 117 12.07 12.79 16.73
N ILE A 118 12.62 11.58 16.91
CA ILE A 118 13.93 11.29 17.52
C ILE A 118 14.60 10.15 16.75
N ARG A 119 15.94 10.08 16.78
CA ARG A 119 16.69 8.89 16.37
C ARG A 119 17.05 8.04 17.58
N PHE A 120 17.03 6.73 17.41
CA PHE A 120 17.58 5.80 18.40
C PHE A 120 19.09 5.71 18.17
N ASP A 121 19.86 5.99 19.23
CA ASP A 121 21.32 5.81 19.26
C ASP A 121 21.71 4.33 19.51
#